data_AF-A0AAW0PC39-F1
#
_entry.id   AF-A0AAW0PC39-F1
#
_cell.length_a   1.000
_cell.length_b   1.000
_cell.length_c   1.000
_cell.angle_alpha   90.00
_cell.angle_beta   90.00
_cell.angle_gamma   90.00
#
_symmetry.space_group_name_H-M   'P 1'
#
loop_
_entity.id
_entity.type
_entity.pdbx_description
1 polymer ?
#
loop_
_entity_poly.entity_id
_entity_poly.type
_entity_poly.pdbx_seq_one_letter_code
_entity_poly.pdbx_strand_id
1 'polypeptide(L)'
;MLRYVVVLCLLAVSHCQDQPDCQVANIQVMENFDRTRYTGTWYAVGKKDPDGLFLLDNIVANMVMDETGQMTATAEGRQLGNMCQNACHFHDTDNPSKFKMKYWGAAANLQEGYDDHWVIDTDYDNYAVHYSCRTVDEDGTCKDSYSFIFSRHATGLRPEDVARVTQKKGTSACWESTGAWTILVIVHQHHLSELETLRNLILTYLGTVKRFTTLKHF
;
A
#
# COMPACT_ATOMS: atom_id res chain seq x y z
N MET A 1 -49.27 -21.03 16.95
CA MET A 1 -47.92 -20.96 17.54
C MET A 1 -46.83 -21.42 16.57
N LEU A 2 -46.95 -22.56 15.88
CA LEU A 2 -45.90 -23.08 14.99
C LEU A 2 -45.63 -22.27 13.69
N ARG A 3 -46.63 -21.55 13.17
CA ARG A 3 -46.50 -20.75 11.93
C ARG A 3 -45.66 -19.47 12.09
N TYR A 4 -45.61 -18.87 13.28
CA TYR A 4 -44.85 -17.64 13.52
C TYR A 4 -43.35 -17.92 13.73
N VAL A 5 -43.00 -19.11 14.22
CA VAL A 5 -41.60 -19.52 14.45
C VAL A 5 -40.88 -19.75 13.12
N VAL A 6 -41.55 -20.30 12.11
CA VAL A 6 -40.97 -20.52 10.78
C VAL A 6 -40.65 -19.21 10.06
N VAL A 7 -41.48 -18.18 10.22
CA VAL A 7 -41.26 -16.86 9.60
C VAL A 7 -40.10 -16.11 10.26
N LEU A 8 -39.91 -16.25 11.58
CA LEU A 8 -38.78 -15.63 12.28
C LEU A 8 -37.43 -16.27 11.93
N CYS A 9 -37.40 -17.58 11.66
CA CYS A 9 -36.17 -18.27 11.22
C CYS A 9 -35.78 -17.91 9.77
N LEU A 10 -36.74 -17.57 8.90
CA LEU A 10 -36.45 -17.19 7.50
C LEU A 10 -35.86 -15.77 7.36
N LEU A 11 -36.09 -14.88 8.33
CA LEU A 11 -35.51 -13.53 8.32
C LEU A 11 -34.06 -13.48 8.87
N ALA A 12 -33.59 -14.57 9.48
CA ALA A 12 -32.26 -14.65 10.09
C ALA A 12 -31.16 -15.15 9.13
N VAL A 13 -31.49 -15.51 7.86
CA VAL A 13 -30.55 -16.15 6.92
C VAL A 13 -30.27 -15.31 5.66
N SER A 14 -30.50 -14.00 5.71
CA SER A 14 -30.15 -13.11 4.58
C SER A 14 -29.28 -11.95 5.06
N HIS A 15 -28.14 -12.29 5.66
CA HIS A 15 -26.94 -11.48 5.49
C HIS A 15 -25.96 -12.35 4.69
N CYS A 16 -26.24 -12.55 3.39
CA CYS A 16 -25.13 -12.78 2.46
C CYS A 16 -24.32 -11.48 2.49
N GLN A 17 -23.26 -11.43 3.29
CA GLN A 17 -22.16 -10.52 2.95
C GLN A 17 -21.63 -11.07 1.63
N ASP A 18 -22.08 -10.47 0.52
CA ASP A 18 -21.47 -10.68 -0.79
C ASP A 18 -19.95 -10.61 -0.59
N GLN A 19 -19.28 -11.73 -0.85
CA GLN A 19 -17.83 -11.74 -0.83
C GLN A 19 -17.39 -10.72 -1.88
N PRO A 20 -16.47 -9.80 -1.54
CA PRO A 20 -15.98 -8.83 -2.50
C PRO A 20 -15.44 -9.57 -3.72
N ASP A 21 -15.75 -9.07 -4.92
CA ASP A 21 -15.21 -9.62 -6.16
C ASP A 21 -13.70 -9.37 -6.22
N CYS A 22 -12.92 -10.45 -6.14
CA CYS A 22 -11.47 -10.42 -6.01
C CYS A 22 -10.69 -10.65 -7.28
N GLN A 23 -11.38 -10.60 -8.40
CA GLN A 23 -10.76 -10.63 -9.71
C GLN A 23 -9.86 -9.40 -9.89
N VAL A 24 -8.59 -9.62 -10.21
CA VAL A 24 -7.62 -8.53 -10.45
C VAL A 24 -8.10 -7.59 -11.56
N ALA A 25 -8.80 -8.15 -12.55
CA ALA A 25 -9.41 -7.39 -13.64
C ALA A 25 -10.48 -6.38 -13.17
N ASN A 26 -11.17 -6.66 -12.06
CA ASN A 26 -12.32 -5.87 -11.58
C ASN A 26 -11.93 -4.85 -10.51
N ILE A 27 -10.66 -4.80 -10.11
CA ILE A 27 -10.15 -3.80 -9.17
C ILE A 27 -10.31 -2.40 -9.78
N GLN A 28 -11.10 -1.59 -9.09
CA GLN A 28 -11.33 -0.20 -9.44
C GLN A 28 -10.10 0.64 -9.13
N VAL A 29 -9.72 1.49 -10.08
CA VAL A 29 -8.58 2.41 -9.99
C VAL A 29 -9.07 3.86 -9.99
N MET A 30 -8.18 4.80 -9.68
CA MET A 30 -8.50 6.22 -9.69
C MET A 30 -9.09 6.63 -11.05
N GLU A 31 -10.22 7.32 -11.05
CA GLU A 31 -10.79 7.85 -12.27
C GLU A 31 -10.11 9.18 -12.64
N ASN A 32 -9.93 9.41 -13.94
CA ASN A 32 -9.34 10.65 -14.48
C ASN A 32 -8.03 11.04 -13.78
N PHE A 33 -7.12 10.08 -13.64
CA PHE A 33 -5.86 10.29 -12.94
C PHE A 33 -4.99 11.37 -13.60
N ASP A 34 -4.61 12.38 -12.81
CA ASP A 34 -3.76 13.48 -13.21
C ASP A 34 -2.32 13.23 -12.73
N ARG A 35 -1.47 12.85 -13.70
CA ARG A 35 -0.05 12.56 -13.47
C ARG A 35 0.70 13.77 -12.91
N THR A 36 0.39 14.95 -13.41
CA THR A 36 1.09 16.19 -13.04
C THR A 36 0.84 16.48 -11.57
N ARG A 37 -0.41 16.35 -11.11
CA ARG A 37 -0.75 16.53 -9.70
C ARG A 37 -0.19 15.44 -8.79
N TYR A 38 0.04 14.24 -9.33
CA TYR A 38 0.62 13.13 -8.57
C TYR A 38 2.14 13.26 -8.33
N THR A 39 2.83 14.14 -9.07
CA THR A 39 4.27 14.38 -8.90
C THR A 39 4.63 14.89 -7.49
N GLY A 40 5.91 14.84 -7.17
CA GLY A 40 6.49 15.23 -5.89
C GLY A 40 6.72 14.04 -4.95
N THR A 41 6.99 14.36 -3.70
CA THR A 41 7.39 13.39 -2.67
C THR A 41 6.20 12.71 -2.02
N TRP A 42 6.31 11.40 -1.82
CA TRP A 42 5.36 10.51 -1.19
C TRP A 42 6.05 9.64 -0.13
N TYR A 43 5.55 9.67 1.10
CA TYR A 43 6.07 8.91 2.23
C TYR A 43 5.21 7.67 2.45
N ALA A 44 5.80 6.46 2.43
CA ALA A 44 5.03 5.26 2.72
C ALA A 44 4.75 5.17 4.22
N VAL A 45 3.48 5.21 4.59
CA VAL A 45 2.99 5.17 5.99
C VAL A 45 2.30 3.85 6.31
N GLY A 46 2.07 3.01 5.31
CA GLY A 46 1.67 1.63 5.48
C GLY A 46 1.99 0.80 4.24
N LYS A 47 2.17 -0.50 4.43
CA LYS A 47 2.41 -1.43 3.32
C LYS A 47 1.81 -2.82 3.56
N LYS A 48 1.53 -3.51 2.47
CA LYS A 48 1.33 -4.95 2.42
C LYS A 48 2.48 -5.54 1.61
N ASP A 49 3.18 -6.51 2.19
CA ASP A 49 4.36 -7.10 1.57
C ASP A 49 4.00 -8.16 0.52
N PRO A 50 4.75 -8.23 -0.59
CA PRO A 50 4.74 -9.39 -1.47
C PRO A 50 5.57 -10.53 -0.85
N ASP A 51 5.57 -11.67 -1.52
CA ASP A 51 6.52 -12.73 -1.21
C ASP A 51 7.96 -12.32 -1.59
N GLY A 52 8.93 -12.74 -0.76
CA GLY A 52 10.35 -12.53 -1.00
C GLY A 52 10.96 -11.24 -0.41
N LEU A 53 12.08 -10.81 -0.99
CA LEU A 53 12.83 -9.64 -0.51
C LEU A 53 12.16 -8.35 -0.98
N PHE A 54 11.88 -7.46 -0.04
CA PHE A 54 11.24 -6.16 -0.31
C PHE A 54 11.75 -5.07 0.64
N LEU A 55 11.36 -3.81 0.37
CA LEU A 55 11.71 -2.67 1.22
C LEU A 55 11.07 -2.81 2.61
N LEU A 56 11.87 -2.55 3.65
CA LEU A 56 11.47 -2.73 5.05
C LEU A 56 10.75 -1.49 5.60
N ASP A 57 11.43 -0.34 5.62
CA ASP A 57 10.92 0.93 6.15
C ASP A 57 11.70 2.14 5.61
N ASN A 58 11.34 3.33 6.11
CA ASN A 58 11.83 4.63 5.65
C ASN A 58 11.67 4.80 4.13
N ILE A 59 10.54 4.34 3.63
CA ILE A 59 10.27 4.28 2.19
C ILE A 59 9.75 5.65 1.74
N VAL A 60 10.51 6.29 0.87
CA VAL A 60 10.19 7.60 0.30
C VAL A 60 10.28 7.49 -1.21
N ALA A 61 9.21 7.83 -1.90
CA ALA A 61 9.17 7.88 -3.35
C ALA A 61 9.08 9.34 -3.82
N ASN A 62 9.90 9.72 -4.78
CA ASN A 62 9.85 11.02 -5.42
C ASN A 62 9.44 10.83 -6.88
N MET A 63 8.22 11.24 -7.21
CA MET A 63 7.63 11.13 -8.55
C MET A 63 7.93 12.39 -9.35
N VAL A 64 8.43 12.25 -10.57
CA VAL A 64 8.73 13.39 -11.46
C VAL A 64 8.22 13.12 -12.88
N MET A 65 7.94 14.19 -13.62
CA MET A 65 7.67 14.11 -15.06
C MET A 65 8.93 14.53 -15.79
N ASP A 66 9.37 13.71 -16.74
CA ASP A 66 10.49 14.07 -17.59
C ASP A 66 10.08 15.03 -18.72
N GLU A 67 11.06 15.47 -19.50
CA GLU A 67 10.87 16.41 -20.62
C GLU A 67 9.96 15.85 -21.73
N THR A 68 9.81 14.52 -21.80
CA THR A 68 8.95 13.84 -22.78
C THR A 68 7.51 13.68 -22.28
N GLY A 69 7.23 14.07 -21.03
CA GLY A 69 5.94 13.87 -20.38
C GLY A 69 5.76 12.45 -19.85
N GLN A 70 6.82 11.66 -19.73
CA GLN A 70 6.78 10.35 -19.09
C GLN A 70 7.01 10.51 -17.59
N MET A 71 6.21 9.77 -16.80
CA MET A 71 6.39 9.72 -15.36
C MET A 71 7.60 8.82 -15.05
N THR A 72 8.45 9.28 -14.13
CA THR A 72 9.55 8.51 -13.54
C THR A 72 9.56 8.71 -12.03
N ALA A 73 10.28 7.86 -11.30
CA ALA A 73 10.45 8.06 -9.87
C ALA A 73 11.81 7.58 -9.38
N THR A 74 12.22 8.14 -8.24
CA THR A 74 13.21 7.53 -7.37
C THR A 74 12.53 7.03 -6.11
N ALA A 75 12.90 5.83 -5.65
CA ALA A 75 12.41 5.26 -4.40
C ALA A 75 13.59 4.93 -3.51
N GLU A 76 13.57 5.47 -2.30
CA GLU A 76 14.54 5.17 -1.25
C GLU A 76 13.86 4.34 -0.17
N GLY A 77 14.59 3.41 0.42
CA GLY A 77 14.08 2.61 1.54
C GLY A 77 15.10 1.60 2.02
N ARG A 78 14.95 1.15 3.26
CA ARG A 78 15.92 0.24 3.87
C ARG A 78 15.63 -1.21 3.47
N GLN A 79 16.65 -1.95 3.02
CA GLN A 79 16.57 -3.38 2.70
C GLN A 79 17.77 -4.10 3.32
N LEU A 80 17.53 -5.17 4.09
CA LEU A 80 18.58 -5.96 4.74
C LEU A 80 19.61 -5.12 5.55
N GLY A 81 19.19 -3.99 6.12
CA GLY A 81 20.05 -3.11 6.92
C GLY A 81 20.75 -1.99 6.15
N ASN A 82 20.72 -2.01 4.81
CA ASN A 82 21.28 -0.95 3.96
C ASN A 82 20.18 -0.06 3.38
N MET A 83 20.53 1.19 3.04
CA MET A 83 19.64 2.04 2.26
C MET A 83 19.72 1.64 0.79
N CYS A 84 18.57 1.37 0.17
CA CYS A 84 18.44 1.09 -1.25
C CYS A 84 17.81 2.30 -1.93
N GLN A 85 18.35 2.63 -3.10
CA GLN A 85 17.78 3.66 -3.98
C GLN A 85 17.53 3.02 -5.34
N ASN A 86 16.26 3.03 -5.75
CA ASN A 86 15.81 2.50 -7.03
C ASN A 86 15.32 3.63 -7.92
N ALA A 87 15.62 3.53 -9.21
CA ALA A 87 15.00 4.35 -10.24
C ALA A 87 13.88 3.54 -10.91
N CYS A 88 12.79 4.24 -11.23
CA CYS A 88 11.60 3.65 -11.82
C CYS A 88 11.16 4.46 -13.04
N HIS A 89 10.86 3.77 -14.14
CA HIS A 89 10.19 4.35 -15.31
C HIS A 89 8.79 3.75 -15.45
N PHE A 90 7.80 4.60 -15.69
CA PHE A 90 6.42 4.18 -15.86
C PHE A 90 6.04 4.17 -17.33
N HIS A 91 5.64 3.00 -17.82
CA HIS A 91 5.10 2.82 -19.16
C HIS A 91 3.58 2.85 -19.14
N ASP A 92 3.02 3.58 -20.09
CA ASP A 92 1.59 3.83 -20.19
C ASP A 92 0.81 2.59 -20.62
N THR A 93 -0.42 2.49 -20.13
CA THR A 93 -1.42 1.53 -20.59
C THR A 93 -2.65 2.29 -21.08
N ASP A 94 -3.65 1.56 -21.59
CA ASP A 94 -4.92 2.16 -22.01
C ASP A 94 -5.70 2.82 -20.85
N ASN A 95 -5.38 2.45 -19.59
CA ASN A 95 -5.95 3.08 -18.42
C ASN A 95 -4.92 4.06 -17.80
N PRO A 96 -5.24 5.35 -17.66
CA PRO A 96 -4.28 6.37 -17.20
C PRO A 96 -3.78 6.15 -15.77
N SER A 97 -4.46 5.33 -14.98
CA SER A 97 -4.15 5.01 -13.58
C SER A 97 -3.42 3.68 -13.42
N LYS A 98 -3.20 2.95 -14.51
CA LYS A 98 -2.45 1.68 -14.54
C LYS A 98 -1.20 1.85 -15.37
N PHE A 99 -0.05 1.53 -14.79
CA PHE A 99 1.24 1.63 -15.45
C PHE A 99 1.97 0.30 -15.38
N LYS A 100 2.85 0.05 -16.35
CA LYS A 100 3.91 -0.96 -16.21
C LYS A 100 5.16 -0.25 -15.71
N MET A 101 5.55 -0.53 -14.47
CA MET A 101 6.71 0.08 -13.84
C MET A 101 7.94 -0.80 -14.07
N LYS A 102 8.93 -0.27 -14.78
CA LYS A 102 10.27 -0.83 -14.83
C LYS A 102 11.08 -0.23 -13.70
N TYR A 103 11.69 -1.06 -12.86
CA TYR A 103 12.55 -0.59 -11.78
C TYR A 103 13.93 -1.24 -11.88
N TRP A 104 14.94 -0.51 -11.41
CA TRP A 104 16.30 -1.00 -11.22
C TRP A 104 16.96 -0.21 -10.09
N GLY A 105 17.84 -0.86 -9.33
CA GLY A 105 18.59 -0.14 -8.31
C GLY A 105 19.78 0.62 -8.87
N ALA A 106 20.17 1.68 -8.17
CA ALA A 106 21.32 2.52 -8.55
C ALA A 106 22.66 1.78 -8.48
N ALA A 107 22.75 0.70 -7.69
CA ALA A 107 23.88 -0.20 -7.66
C ALA A 107 23.58 -1.48 -8.46
N ALA A 108 24.55 -1.96 -9.24
CA ALA A 108 24.38 -3.07 -10.18
C ALA A 108 23.96 -4.42 -9.54
N ASN A 109 24.02 -4.53 -8.21
CA ASN A 109 23.61 -5.70 -7.44
C ASN A 109 22.18 -5.58 -6.86
N LEU A 110 21.49 -4.47 -7.10
CA LEU A 110 20.11 -4.27 -6.68
C LEU A 110 19.15 -4.84 -7.73
N GLN A 111 17.95 -5.20 -7.29
CA GLN A 111 16.96 -5.86 -8.14
C GLN A 111 16.54 -4.95 -9.32
N GLU A 112 16.48 -5.54 -10.51
CA GLU A 112 15.76 -4.99 -11.65
C GLU A 112 14.54 -5.86 -11.95
N GLY A 113 13.49 -5.26 -12.50
CA GLY A 113 12.27 -5.99 -12.81
C GLY A 113 11.17 -5.11 -13.38
N TYR A 114 10.03 -5.74 -13.61
CA TYR A 114 8.80 -5.09 -14.04
C TYR A 114 7.68 -5.48 -13.09
N ASP A 115 6.97 -4.49 -12.58
CA ASP A 115 5.77 -4.67 -11.77
C ASP A 115 4.62 -3.84 -12.37
N ASP A 116 3.39 -4.25 -12.11
CA ASP A 116 2.24 -3.35 -12.27
C ASP A 116 2.31 -2.22 -11.23
N HIS A 117 1.94 -1.00 -11.62
CA HIS A 117 1.81 0.13 -10.70
C HIS A 117 0.46 0.79 -10.90
N TRP A 118 -0.49 0.48 -10.02
CA TRP A 118 -1.86 0.97 -10.13
C TRP A 118 -2.14 1.96 -9.01
N VAL A 119 -2.69 3.12 -9.39
CA VAL A 119 -3.19 4.11 -8.44
C VAL A 119 -4.65 3.78 -8.17
N ILE A 120 -4.93 3.21 -6.99
CA ILE A 120 -6.28 2.80 -6.58
C ILE A 120 -7.12 4.01 -6.22
N ASP A 121 -6.52 4.94 -5.48
CA ASP A 121 -7.17 6.18 -5.06
C ASP A 121 -6.12 7.21 -4.63
N THR A 122 -6.42 8.49 -4.83
CA THR A 122 -5.60 9.59 -4.32
C THR A 122 -6.41 10.88 -4.31
N ASP A 123 -6.09 11.78 -3.39
CA ASP A 123 -6.50 13.18 -3.47
C ASP A 123 -5.39 14.10 -3.98
N TYR A 124 -4.26 13.51 -4.41
CA TYR A 124 -3.00 14.13 -4.87
C TYR A 124 -2.22 14.89 -3.79
N ASP A 125 -2.93 15.56 -2.89
CA ASP A 125 -2.37 16.55 -1.99
C ASP A 125 -2.10 16.00 -0.58
N ASN A 126 -2.63 14.82 -0.22
CA ASN A 126 -2.45 14.27 1.12
C ASN A 126 -2.19 12.78 1.16
N TYR A 127 -2.88 11.97 0.37
CA TYR A 127 -2.74 10.52 0.43
C TYR A 127 -2.82 9.86 -0.95
N ALA A 128 -2.25 8.67 -1.04
CA ALA A 128 -2.46 7.77 -2.18
C ALA A 128 -2.49 6.30 -1.73
N VAL A 129 -3.31 5.51 -2.41
CA VAL A 129 -3.38 4.05 -2.28
C VAL A 129 -2.83 3.44 -3.56
N HIS A 130 -1.71 2.75 -3.45
CA HIS A 130 -1.04 2.07 -4.54
C HIS A 130 -1.30 0.56 -4.47
N TYR A 131 -1.37 -0.11 -5.61
CA TYR A 131 -1.47 -1.56 -5.69
C TYR A 131 -0.65 -2.14 -6.85
N SER A 132 -0.12 -3.34 -6.61
CA SER A 132 0.52 -4.17 -7.62
C SER A 132 0.17 -5.63 -7.40
N CYS A 133 -0.10 -6.35 -8.50
CA CYS A 133 -0.22 -7.81 -8.52
C CYS A 133 0.91 -8.38 -9.37
N ARG A 134 1.83 -9.13 -8.76
CA ARG A 134 2.96 -9.77 -9.44
C ARG A 134 2.56 -11.06 -10.13
N THR A 135 1.62 -11.79 -9.55
CA THR A 135 1.16 -13.07 -10.09
C THR A 135 -0.34 -13.19 -9.89
N VAL A 136 -1.05 -13.31 -11.00
CA VAL A 136 -2.49 -13.63 -11.03
C VAL A 136 -2.64 -15.15 -10.99
N ASP A 137 -3.56 -15.65 -10.17
CA ASP A 137 -3.87 -17.08 -10.06
C ASP A 137 -4.80 -17.55 -11.19
N GLU A 138 -5.00 -18.86 -11.32
CA GLU A 138 -5.84 -19.45 -12.38
C GLU A 138 -7.30 -19.00 -12.30
N ASP A 139 -7.79 -18.70 -11.09
CA ASP A 139 -9.14 -18.19 -10.86
C ASP A 139 -9.26 -16.68 -11.11
N GLY A 140 -8.17 -16.00 -11.49
CA GLY A 140 -8.11 -14.56 -11.77
C GLY A 140 -7.93 -13.66 -10.53
N THR A 141 -7.82 -14.24 -9.34
CA THR A 141 -7.43 -13.52 -8.12
C THR A 141 -5.91 -13.26 -8.10
N CYS A 142 -5.43 -12.43 -7.16
CA CYS A 142 -3.99 -12.19 -7.04
C CYS A 142 -3.34 -13.14 -6.05
N LYS A 143 -2.32 -13.88 -6.51
CA LYS A 143 -1.53 -14.81 -5.71
C LYS A 143 -0.37 -14.14 -4.98
N ASP A 144 0.29 -13.18 -5.62
CA ASP A 144 1.36 -12.39 -4.99
C ASP A 144 1.15 -10.91 -5.31
N SER A 145 0.92 -10.12 -4.27
CA SER A 145 0.57 -8.71 -4.36
C SER A 145 1.35 -7.87 -3.36
N TYR A 146 1.49 -6.59 -3.65
CA TYR A 146 1.90 -5.62 -2.65
C TYR A 146 1.14 -4.31 -2.81
N SER A 147 1.07 -3.57 -1.72
CA SER A 147 0.39 -2.28 -1.68
C SER A 147 1.15 -1.31 -0.80
N PHE A 148 1.13 -0.04 -1.19
CA PHE A 148 1.62 1.06 -0.37
C PHE A 148 0.49 2.04 -0.09
N ILE A 149 0.52 2.58 1.12
CA ILE A 149 -0.24 3.75 1.50
C ILE A 149 0.75 4.87 1.62
N PHE A 150 0.62 5.84 0.73
CA PHE A 150 1.44 7.02 0.73
C PHE A 150 0.73 8.18 1.42
N SER A 151 1.53 9.02 2.06
CA SER A 151 1.13 10.33 2.58
C SER A 151 2.06 11.40 2.03
N ARG A 152 1.55 12.63 1.84
CA ARG A 152 2.40 13.81 1.66
C ARG A 152 3.04 14.26 2.98
N HIS A 153 2.50 13.81 4.11
CA HIS A 153 2.99 14.12 5.44
C HIS A 153 3.81 12.95 5.98
N ALA A 154 5.10 13.18 6.23
CA ALA A 154 6.00 12.15 6.78
C ALA A 154 5.55 11.60 8.15
N THR A 155 4.73 12.37 8.88
CA THR A 155 4.19 11.99 10.19
C THR A 155 3.05 10.98 10.11
N GLY A 156 2.44 10.73 8.94
CA GLY A 156 1.32 9.81 8.80
C GLY A 156 0.19 10.34 7.92
N LEU A 157 -0.95 9.65 7.94
CA LEU A 157 -2.19 10.13 7.33
C LEU A 157 -2.86 11.19 8.20
N ARG A 158 -3.60 12.11 7.58
CA ARG A 158 -4.47 13.01 8.33
C ARG A 158 -5.71 12.25 8.82
N PRO A 159 -6.31 12.62 9.96
CA PRO A 159 -7.50 11.95 10.49
C PRO A 159 -8.64 11.83 9.49
N GLU A 160 -8.85 12.87 8.66
CA GLU A 160 -9.88 12.90 7.61
C GLU A 160 -9.67 11.86 6.50
N ASP A 161 -8.43 11.48 6.22
CA ASP A 161 -8.10 10.55 5.13
C ASP A 161 -8.22 9.08 5.59
N VAL A 162 -8.12 8.81 6.89
CA VAL A 162 -8.06 7.45 7.46
C VAL A 162 -9.27 6.62 7.06
N ALA A 163 -10.48 7.18 7.11
CA ALA A 163 -11.70 6.45 6.77
C ALA A 163 -11.71 6.05 5.30
N ARG A 164 -11.35 6.96 4.39
CA ARG A 164 -11.32 6.70 2.94
C ARG A 164 -10.23 5.71 2.57
N VAL A 165 -9.03 5.87 3.12
CA VAL A 165 -7.94 4.91 2.94
C VAL A 165 -8.31 3.54 3.46
N THR A 166 -8.89 3.44 4.66
CA THR A 166 -9.32 2.16 5.25
C THR A 166 -10.43 1.52 4.42
N GLN A 167 -11.39 2.30 3.94
CA GLN A 167 -12.40 1.81 3.01
C GLN A 167 -11.74 1.26 1.74
N LYS A 168 -10.81 2.00 1.12
CA LYS A 168 -10.14 1.54 -0.11
C LYS A 168 -9.29 0.29 0.10
N LYS A 169 -8.64 0.13 1.27
CA LYS A 169 -7.99 -1.12 1.69
C LYS A 169 -8.98 -2.27 1.85
N GLY A 170 -10.16 -2.00 2.41
CA GLY A 170 -11.20 -3.01 2.69
C GLY A 170 -12.07 -3.37 1.49
N THR A 171 -12.36 -2.45 0.57
CA THR A 171 -13.02 -2.77 -0.71
C THR A 171 -12.09 -3.51 -1.66
N SER A 172 -10.79 -3.45 -1.37
CA SER A 172 -9.78 -4.29 -1.98
C SER A 172 -9.35 -5.43 -1.06
N ALA A 173 -10.18 -5.83 -0.08
CA ALA A 173 -9.95 -6.92 0.89
C ALA A 173 -9.63 -8.30 0.28
N CYS A 174 -9.70 -8.41 -1.03
CA CYS A 174 -9.00 -9.41 -1.84
C CYS A 174 -7.49 -9.48 -1.59
N TRP A 175 -6.92 -8.46 -0.94
CA TRP A 175 -5.52 -8.37 -0.54
C TRP A 175 -5.22 -9.12 0.77
N GLU A 176 -6.23 -9.64 1.48
CA GLU A 176 -6.07 -10.28 2.80
C GLU A 176 -5.68 -11.77 2.74
N SER A 177 -5.84 -12.44 1.59
CA SER A 177 -5.49 -13.86 1.47
C SER A 177 -3.98 -14.12 1.55
N THR A 178 -3.12 -13.09 1.45
CA THR A 178 -1.67 -13.25 1.28
C THR A 178 -0.78 -12.38 2.18
N GLY A 179 -1.29 -11.67 3.19
CA GLY A 179 -0.40 -11.01 4.17
C GLY A 179 -1.02 -9.91 5.03
N ALA A 180 -0.42 -9.68 6.20
CA ALA A 180 -0.86 -8.64 7.14
C ALA A 180 -0.33 -7.27 6.74
N TRP A 181 -1.17 -6.24 6.86
CA TRP A 181 -0.75 -4.85 6.73
C TRP A 181 0.23 -4.44 7.83
N THR A 182 1.31 -3.76 7.45
CA THR A 182 2.29 -3.18 8.36
C THR A 182 2.16 -1.66 8.34
N ILE A 183 1.99 -1.06 9.53
CA ILE A 183 2.08 0.40 9.71
C ILE A 183 3.55 0.80 9.71
N LEU A 184 3.91 1.79 8.89
CA LEU A 184 5.26 2.33 8.83
C LEU A 184 5.29 3.65 9.60
N VAL A 185 6.12 3.70 10.64
CA VAL A 185 6.38 4.93 11.39
C VAL A 185 7.71 5.50 10.91
N ILE A 186 7.67 6.67 10.28
CA ILE A 186 8.88 7.41 9.91
C ILE A 186 9.31 8.21 11.14
N VAL A 187 10.33 7.73 11.83
CA VAL A 187 10.85 8.41 13.03
C VAL A 187 11.93 9.39 12.61
N HIS A 188 11.68 10.70 12.76
CA HIS A 188 12.75 11.68 12.72
C HIS A 188 13.60 11.59 13.99
N GLN A 189 14.92 11.69 13.81
CA GLN A 189 15.97 11.39 14.79
C GLN A 189 15.84 12.11 16.14
N HIS A 190 15.06 13.20 16.21
CA HIS A 190 14.92 14.04 17.40
C HIS A 190 13.84 13.63 18.42
N HIS A 191 12.93 12.69 18.12
CA HIS A 191 11.79 12.35 19.01
C HIS A 191 11.81 10.92 19.59
N LEU A 192 12.97 10.26 19.60
CA LEU A 192 13.11 8.86 19.99
C LEU A 192 12.66 8.53 21.44
N SER A 193 12.72 9.48 22.38
CA SER A 193 12.39 9.24 23.79
C SER A 193 10.88 9.20 24.10
N GLU A 194 10.04 9.81 23.26
CA GLU A 194 8.58 9.85 23.49
C GLU A 194 7.87 8.60 22.94
N LEU A 195 8.50 7.87 22.01
CA LEU A 195 7.95 6.71 21.32
C LEU A 195 8.00 5.41 22.14
N GLU A 196 8.91 5.26 23.10
CA GLU A 196 8.94 4.08 23.97
C GLU A 196 7.69 3.97 24.86
N THR A 197 7.09 5.10 25.21
CA THR A 197 5.86 5.17 26.02
C THR A 197 4.63 4.76 25.20
N LEU A 198 4.55 5.19 23.93
CA LEU A 198 3.47 4.81 22.99
C LEU A 198 3.56 3.36 22.53
N ARG A 199 4.78 2.81 22.40
CA ARG A 199 5.03 1.40 22.09
C ARG A 199 4.33 0.45 23.05
N ASN A 200 4.32 0.76 24.35
CA ASN A 200 3.68 -0.09 25.36
C ASN A 200 2.15 -0.01 25.33
N LEU A 201 1.56 1.11 24.90
CA LEU A 201 0.10 1.25 24.78
C LEU A 201 -0.48 0.53 23.56
N ILE A 202 0.22 0.57 22.42
CA ILE A 202 -0.28 0.00 21.15
C ILE A 202 -0.19 -1.54 21.16
N LEU A 203 0.83 -2.12 21.82
CA LEU A 203 0.98 -3.56 21.94
C LEU A 203 -0.15 -4.24 22.72
N THR A 204 -0.87 -3.51 23.58
CA THR A 204 -1.97 -4.08 24.38
C THR A 204 -3.28 -4.20 23.60
N TYR A 205 -3.46 -3.46 22.50
CA TYR A 205 -4.78 -3.31 21.85
C TYR A 205 -4.94 -3.98 20.47
N LEU A 206 -3.87 -4.27 19.72
CA LEU A 206 -4.01 -4.55 18.28
C LEU A 206 -3.37 -5.83 17.74
N GLY A 207 -2.96 -6.79 18.57
CA GLY A 207 -2.64 -8.15 18.10
C GLY A 207 -1.65 -8.23 16.92
N THR A 208 -0.35 -8.39 17.25
CA THR A 208 0.75 -8.67 16.30
C THR A 208 1.26 -7.46 15.48
N VAL A 209 1.82 -6.46 16.16
CA VAL A 209 2.81 -5.56 15.54
C VAL A 209 4.16 -6.30 15.47
N LYS A 210 4.57 -6.77 14.28
CA LYS A 210 5.91 -7.35 14.09
C LYS A 210 6.98 -6.25 14.22
N ARG A 211 7.63 -6.23 15.39
CA ARG A 211 9.01 -5.79 15.66
C ARG A 211 9.36 -4.35 15.22
N PHE A 212 9.15 -3.39 16.13
CA PHE A 212 9.93 -2.13 16.12
C PHE A 212 11.42 -2.48 16.29
N THR A 213 12.23 -2.22 15.27
CA THR A 213 13.68 -2.41 15.37
C THR A 213 14.32 -1.06 15.69
N THR A 214 14.39 -0.71 16.97
CA THR A 214 15.32 0.32 17.45
C THR A 214 16.74 -0.23 17.36
N LEU A 215 17.53 0.27 16.42
CA LEU A 215 18.98 0.11 16.42
C LEU A 215 19.63 1.46 16.73
N LYS A 216 20.14 1.56 17.96
CA LYS A 216 21.10 2.59 18.37
C LYS A 216 22.26 2.54 17.38
N HIS A 217 22.58 3.68 16.77
CA HIS A 217 23.81 3.84 16.01
C HIS A 217 25.01 3.72 16.96
N PHE A 218 26.01 2.93 16.55
CA PHE A 218 27.41 3.23 16.83
C PHE A 218 27.95 4.00 15.61
#